data_AF-J0D860-F1
#
_entry.id   AF-J0D860-F1
#
_cell.length_a   1.000
_cell.length_b   1.000
_cell.length_c   1.000
_cell.angle_alpha   90.00
_cell.angle_beta   90.00
_cell.angle_gamma   90.00
#
_symmetry.space_group_name_H-M   'P 1'
#
loop_
_entity.id
_entity.type
_entity.pdbx_description
1 polymer ?
#
loop_
_entity_poly.entity_id
_entity_poly.type
_entity_poly.pdbx_seq_one_letter_code
_entity_poly.pdbx_strand_id
1 'polypeptide(L)'
;MSSEVSYALQSNAPILESLRIDNRMGPEINGLAMLEGPQLKNIELLGVDLACLTRCAGSAALRSLVLVTAAKGWGFSPEHWSMFYSFPSLETLAVKITEYKLPTLPGGYTPLPRTLKRLCLSLRPDAFIQFTGPRDFSQLDRWSVSFVHPGLHFADFMDIAPYLQSIAPASVAIQFDDRLIHLTLTDAAGRQGTIQFVRFHPAWSYPLLGAEKLAVGGLDKRPRHWG
;
A
#
# COMPACT_ATOMS: atom_id res chain seq x y z
N MET A 1 -31.53 3.09 -1.41
CA MET A 1 -30.32 3.55 -2.13
C MET A 1 -29.40 2.42 -2.60
N SER A 2 -29.42 1.19 -2.03
CA SER A 2 -28.59 0.07 -2.55
C SER A 2 -29.09 -0.56 -3.86
N SER A 3 -30.35 -0.35 -4.24
CA SER A 3 -30.99 -0.99 -5.41
C SER A 3 -30.68 -0.31 -6.75
N GLU A 4 -30.50 1.01 -6.80
CA GLU A 4 -30.32 1.77 -8.05
C GLU A 4 -28.90 1.62 -8.62
N VAL A 5 -27.90 1.63 -7.74
CA VAL A 5 -26.51 1.32 -8.10
C VAL A 5 -26.44 -0.11 -8.63
N SER A 6 -27.05 -1.07 -7.90
CA SER A 6 -27.20 -2.48 -8.31
C SER A 6 -27.78 -2.63 -9.69
N TYR A 7 -28.86 -1.93 -9.98
CA TYR A 7 -29.51 -1.96 -11.28
C TYR A 7 -28.62 -1.39 -12.41
N ALA A 8 -27.88 -0.31 -12.15
CA ALA A 8 -27.01 0.32 -13.15
C ALA A 8 -25.78 -0.54 -13.54
N LEU A 9 -25.28 -1.42 -12.66
CA LEU A 9 -24.19 -2.35 -13.00
C LEU A 9 -24.68 -3.75 -13.40
N GLN A 10 -25.91 -4.15 -13.01
CA GLN A 10 -26.54 -5.41 -13.44
C GLN A 10 -26.99 -5.37 -14.91
N SER A 11 -27.31 -4.19 -15.45
CA SER A 11 -27.65 -4.04 -16.87
C SER A 11 -26.39 -4.22 -17.71
N ASN A 12 -26.05 -5.46 -18.09
CA ASN A 12 -25.05 -5.85 -19.11
C ASN A 12 -24.11 -4.69 -19.48
N ALA A 13 -23.15 -4.36 -18.60
CA ALA A 13 -22.14 -3.36 -18.86
C ALA A 13 -20.85 -4.07 -19.29
N PRO A 14 -20.78 -4.69 -20.49
CA PRO A 14 -19.61 -5.46 -20.93
C PRO A 14 -18.35 -4.60 -21.08
N ILE A 15 -18.48 -3.27 -20.99
CA ILE A 15 -17.41 -2.28 -21.20
C ILE A 15 -16.89 -1.72 -19.87
N LEU A 16 -17.47 -2.06 -18.72
CA LEU A 16 -17.01 -1.48 -17.46
C LEU A 16 -15.65 -2.07 -17.06
N GLU A 17 -14.58 -1.33 -17.34
CA GLU A 17 -13.20 -1.73 -17.01
C GLU A 17 -12.71 -1.15 -15.68
N SER A 18 -13.37 -0.11 -15.17
CA SER A 18 -12.95 0.58 -13.94
C SER A 18 -14.15 0.93 -13.07
N LEU A 19 -14.00 0.68 -11.78
CA LEU A 19 -14.99 1.03 -10.77
C LEU A 19 -14.31 1.73 -9.60
N ARG A 20 -14.93 2.82 -9.12
CA ARG A 20 -14.56 3.50 -7.89
C ARG A 20 -15.78 3.64 -6.99
N ILE A 21 -15.66 3.18 -5.75
CA ILE A 21 -16.69 3.35 -4.72
C ILE A 21 -16.07 4.14 -3.56
N ASP A 22 -16.63 5.32 -3.29
CA ASP A 22 -16.29 6.15 -2.14
C ASP A 22 -17.45 6.09 -1.13
N ASN A 23 -17.30 5.23 -0.12
CA ASN A 23 -18.29 5.05 0.91
C ASN A 23 -18.00 5.94 2.12
N ARG A 24 -18.75 7.04 2.21
CA ARG A 24 -18.69 7.98 3.33
C ARG A 24 -19.76 7.73 4.40
N MET A 25 -20.68 6.81 4.13
CA MET A 25 -21.92 6.62 4.91
C MET A 25 -21.85 5.43 5.88
N GLY A 26 -20.78 4.62 5.86
CA GLY A 26 -20.64 3.46 6.73
C GLY A 26 -21.09 2.14 6.09
N PRO A 27 -21.21 1.04 6.86
CA PRO A 27 -21.05 -0.35 6.39
C PRO A 27 -22.11 -0.90 5.41
N GLU A 28 -23.18 -0.16 5.08
CA GLU A 28 -24.33 -0.71 4.35
C GLU A 28 -24.22 -0.74 2.81
N ILE A 29 -23.00 -0.71 2.25
CA ILE A 29 -22.86 -0.96 0.81
C ILE A 29 -22.65 -2.46 0.57
N ASN A 30 -23.77 -3.18 0.54
CA ASN A 30 -23.92 -4.50 -0.10
C ASN A 30 -23.72 -4.47 -1.63
N GLY A 31 -23.23 -3.36 -2.19
CA GLY A 31 -23.15 -3.07 -3.62
C GLY A 31 -22.02 -3.77 -4.38
N LEU A 32 -21.30 -4.72 -3.78
CA LEU A 32 -20.29 -5.51 -4.50
C LEU A 32 -20.81 -6.88 -4.98
N ALA A 33 -22.04 -7.27 -4.61
CA ALA A 33 -22.76 -8.34 -5.33
C ALA A 33 -22.93 -8.03 -6.83
N MET A 34 -22.73 -6.76 -7.20
CA MET A 34 -22.82 -6.23 -8.55
C MET A 34 -21.51 -6.39 -9.36
N LEU A 35 -20.46 -6.96 -8.75
CA LEU A 35 -19.17 -7.22 -9.42
C LEU A 35 -19.06 -8.64 -9.99
N GLU A 36 -20.06 -9.49 -9.76
CA GLU A 36 -20.21 -10.75 -10.50
C GLU A 36 -20.63 -10.39 -11.94
N GLY A 37 -19.68 -10.37 -12.89
CA GLY A 37 -20.01 -10.18 -14.31
C GLY A 37 -19.03 -9.35 -15.15
N PRO A 38 -18.71 -8.09 -14.80
CA PRO A 38 -17.89 -7.24 -15.66
C PRO A 38 -16.40 -7.62 -15.64
N GLN A 39 -15.70 -7.48 -16.78
CA GLN A 39 -14.24 -7.61 -16.89
C GLN A 39 -13.53 -6.40 -16.26
N LEU A 40 -13.78 -6.16 -14.98
CA LEU A 40 -13.18 -5.05 -14.24
C LEU A 40 -11.67 -5.25 -14.15
N LYS A 41 -10.94 -4.30 -14.75
CA LYS A 41 -9.49 -4.23 -14.68
C LYS A 41 -9.02 -3.43 -13.48
N ASN A 42 -9.80 -2.44 -13.04
CA ASN A 42 -9.43 -1.51 -11.98
C ASN A 42 -10.57 -1.37 -10.97
N ILE A 43 -10.28 -1.63 -9.69
CA ILE A 43 -11.21 -1.43 -8.58
C ILE A 43 -10.55 -0.51 -7.56
N GLU A 44 -11.26 0.57 -7.21
CA GLU A 44 -10.88 1.46 -6.12
C GLU A 44 -12.02 1.51 -5.10
N LEU A 45 -11.71 1.14 -3.86
CA LEU A 45 -12.67 1.09 -2.78
C LEU A 45 -12.19 1.94 -1.60
N LEU A 46 -12.98 2.92 -1.21
CA LEU A 46 -12.70 3.82 -0.10
C LEU A 46 -13.80 3.69 0.95
N GLY A 47 -13.43 3.44 2.19
CA GLY A 47 -14.36 3.36 3.31
C GLY A 47 -15.31 2.16 3.27
N VAL A 48 -14.96 1.08 2.57
CA VAL A 48 -15.78 -0.14 2.50
C VAL A 48 -15.19 -1.30 3.30
N ASP A 49 -16.02 -2.30 3.57
CA ASP A 49 -15.60 -3.58 4.11
C ASP A 49 -14.88 -4.43 3.06
N LEU A 50 -13.75 -5.02 3.43
CA LEU A 50 -12.94 -5.91 2.60
C LEU A 50 -13.62 -7.24 2.33
N ALA A 51 -14.52 -7.69 3.21
CA ALA A 51 -15.30 -8.90 3.00
C ALA A 51 -16.04 -8.86 1.65
N CYS A 52 -16.38 -7.67 1.17
CA CYS A 52 -17.04 -7.48 -0.10
C CYS A 52 -16.16 -7.85 -1.32
N LEU A 53 -14.84 -7.91 -1.20
CA LEU A 53 -13.93 -8.37 -2.26
C LEU A 53 -14.01 -9.88 -2.52
N THR A 54 -14.52 -10.66 -1.56
CA THR A 54 -14.68 -12.12 -1.72
C THR A 54 -15.55 -12.48 -2.91
N ARG A 55 -16.49 -11.61 -3.29
CA ARG A 55 -17.36 -11.77 -4.46
C ARG A 55 -16.65 -11.64 -5.80
N CYS A 56 -15.47 -11.02 -5.81
CA CYS A 56 -14.62 -10.87 -7.01
C CYS A 56 -13.44 -11.82 -7.01
N ALA A 57 -13.28 -12.62 -5.96
CA ALA A 57 -12.18 -13.57 -5.85
C ALA A 57 -12.15 -14.46 -7.11
N GLY A 58 -10.97 -14.64 -7.69
CA GLY A 58 -10.80 -15.39 -8.94
C GLY A 58 -10.91 -14.54 -10.22
N SER A 59 -11.18 -13.24 -10.13
CA SER A 59 -11.23 -12.39 -11.33
C SER A 59 -9.88 -12.36 -12.06
N ALA A 60 -9.86 -12.94 -13.26
CA ALA A 60 -8.70 -12.92 -14.16
C ALA A 60 -8.54 -11.59 -14.91
N ALA A 61 -9.54 -10.72 -14.87
CA ALA A 61 -9.47 -9.41 -15.51
C ALA A 61 -8.82 -8.34 -14.61
N LEU A 62 -8.91 -8.51 -13.29
CA LEU A 62 -8.47 -7.49 -12.33
C LEU A 62 -6.95 -7.32 -12.33
N ARG A 63 -6.49 -6.12 -12.66
CA ARG A 63 -5.07 -5.73 -12.73
C ARG A 63 -4.67 -4.71 -11.67
N SER A 64 -5.59 -3.86 -11.24
CA SER A 64 -5.34 -2.83 -10.24
C SER A 64 -6.40 -2.84 -9.16
N LEU A 65 -5.94 -2.88 -7.90
CA LEU A 65 -6.78 -2.82 -6.72
C LEU A 65 -6.27 -1.74 -5.76
N VAL A 66 -7.13 -0.79 -5.42
CA VAL A 66 -6.85 0.28 -4.45
C VAL A 66 -7.86 0.20 -3.33
N LEU A 67 -7.38 0.13 -2.09
CA LEU A 67 -8.17 -0.07 -0.89
C LEU A 67 -7.81 0.99 0.14
N VAL A 68 -8.83 1.70 0.64
CA VAL A 68 -8.69 2.65 1.75
C VAL A 68 -9.69 2.24 2.82
N THR A 69 -9.22 1.77 3.98
CA THR A 69 -10.10 1.27 5.04
C THR A 69 -10.69 2.43 5.84
N ALA A 70 -11.90 2.24 6.37
CA ALA A 70 -12.57 3.22 7.22
C ALA A 70 -11.94 3.25 8.63
N ALA A 71 -11.93 4.43 9.26
CA ALA A 71 -11.27 4.64 10.55
C ALA A 71 -11.94 3.98 11.78
N LYS A 72 -13.08 3.28 11.63
CA LYS A 72 -13.90 2.79 12.74
C LYS A 72 -14.32 1.33 12.60
N GLY A 73 -13.70 0.45 13.39
CA GLY A 73 -14.30 -0.80 13.89
C GLY A 73 -14.31 -2.01 12.96
N TRP A 74 -13.85 -1.88 11.71
CA TRP A 74 -13.91 -2.94 10.71
C TRP A 74 -12.50 -3.27 10.23
N GLY A 75 -11.78 -3.97 11.12
CA GLY A 75 -10.36 -4.27 11.00
C GLY A 75 -10.00 -4.94 9.69
N PHE A 76 -9.13 -4.29 8.91
CA PHE A 76 -8.24 -5.00 7.99
C PHE A 76 -7.54 -6.11 8.77
N SER A 77 -8.10 -7.32 8.74
CA SER A 77 -7.43 -8.48 9.32
C SER A 77 -6.34 -9.00 8.36
N PRO A 78 -5.30 -9.63 8.91
CA PRO A 78 -4.31 -10.36 8.15
C PRO A 78 -4.84 -11.40 7.17
N GLU A 79 -5.97 -12.04 7.49
CA GLU A 79 -6.60 -13.03 6.60
C GLU A 79 -7.05 -12.40 5.28
N HIS A 80 -7.44 -11.12 5.29
CA HIS A 80 -7.76 -10.38 4.06
C HIS A 80 -6.55 -10.19 3.14
N TRP A 81 -5.33 -10.25 3.68
CA TRP A 81 -4.11 -10.17 2.85
C TRP A 81 -4.00 -11.37 1.91
N SER A 82 -4.38 -12.54 2.39
CA SER A 82 -4.40 -13.77 1.58
C SER A 82 -5.41 -13.69 0.42
N MET A 83 -6.44 -12.84 0.54
CA MET A 83 -7.42 -12.65 -0.53
C MET A 83 -6.79 -12.09 -1.80
N PHE A 84 -5.70 -11.33 -1.72
CA PHE A 84 -5.05 -10.78 -2.90
C PHE A 84 -4.46 -11.87 -3.82
N TYR A 85 -4.21 -13.07 -3.29
CA TYR A 85 -3.78 -14.22 -4.09
C TYR A 85 -4.89 -14.80 -4.96
N SER A 86 -6.15 -14.49 -4.67
CA SER A 86 -7.27 -14.92 -5.49
C SER A 86 -7.36 -14.18 -6.82
N PHE A 87 -6.56 -13.13 -7.05
CA PHE A 87 -6.56 -12.34 -8.29
C PHE A 87 -5.34 -12.69 -9.15
N PRO A 88 -5.44 -13.65 -10.10
CA PRO A 88 -4.28 -14.20 -10.82
C PRO A 88 -3.64 -13.23 -11.83
N SER A 89 -4.22 -12.05 -12.05
CA SER A 89 -3.68 -11.02 -12.95
C SER A 89 -3.41 -9.69 -12.24
N LEU A 90 -3.41 -9.67 -10.91
CA LEU A 90 -3.20 -8.44 -10.15
C LEU A 90 -1.76 -7.95 -10.28
N GLU A 91 -1.59 -6.77 -10.90
CA GLU A 91 -0.28 -6.15 -11.14
C GLU A 91 -0.04 -4.97 -10.19
N THR A 92 -1.10 -4.27 -9.75
CA THR A 92 -1.02 -3.09 -8.88
C THR A 92 -1.91 -3.25 -7.65
N LEU A 93 -1.34 -3.06 -6.47
CA LEU A 93 -2.03 -3.11 -5.19
C LEU A 93 -1.68 -1.87 -4.38
N ALA A 94 -2.70 -1.11 -3.98
CA ALA A 94 -2.56 -0.04 -3.02
C ALA A 94 -3.46 -0.30 -1.82
N VAL A 95 -2.91 -0.29 -0.61
CA VAL A 95 -3.65 -0.50 0.63
C VAL A 95 -3.30 0.60 1.61
N LYS A 96 -4.31 1.38 2.00
CA LYS A 96 -4.24 2.41 3.03
C LYS A 96 -5.13 2.02 4.20
N ILE A 97 -4.51 1.62 5.30
CA ILE A 97 -5.18 1.26 6.54
C ILE A 97 -5.14 2.47 7.47
N THR A 98 -6.32 2.95 7.87
CA THR A 98 -6.46 4.14 8.75
C THR A 98 -6.86 3.78 10.18
N GLU A 99 -6.89 2.49 10.52
CA GLU A 99 -7.41 2.01 11.80
C GLU A 99 -6.37 1.96 12.92
N TYR A 100 -6.85 2.21 14.15
CA TYR A 100 -6.02 2.34 15.35
C TYR A 100 -5.66 1.01 16.04
N LYS A 101 -6.24 -0.13 15.65
CA LYS A 101 -5.95 -1.43 16.26
C LYS A 101 -5.99 -2.53 15.19
N LEU A 102 -4.83 -2.91 14.68
CA LEU A 102 -4.69 -4.14 13.91
C LEU A 102 -4.43 -5.29 14.89
N PRO A 103 -5.21 -6.38 14.85
CA PRO A 103 -4.91 -7.56 15.66
C PRO A 103 -3.56 -8.13 15.25
N THR A 104 -2.69 -8.37 16.23
CA THR A 104 -1.40 -9.03 16.03
C THR A 104 -1.62 -10.49 15.64
N LEU A 105 -0.93 -10.96 14.61
CA LEU A 105 -0.99 -12.36 14.18
C LEU A 105 -0.34 -13.32 15.18
N PRO A 106 -1.01 -14.44 15.52
CA PRO A 106 -0.35 -15.65 15.99
C PRO A 106 0.06 -16.50 14.77
N GLY A 107 0.99 -16.00 13.95
CA GLY A 107 1.37 -16.69 12.70
C GLY A 107 2.26 -15.83 11.84
N GLY A 108 3.21 -16.47 11.14
CA GLY A 108 4.25 -15.79 10.38
C GLY A 108 3.76 -14.93 9.21
N TYR A 109 4.74 -14.38 8.50
CA TYR A 109 4.56 -13.47 7.36
C TYR A 109 3.81 -14.11 6.18
N THR A 110 2.95 -13.33 5.50
CA THR A 110 2.27 -13.73 4.26
C THR A 110 2.92 -13.02 3.05
N PRO A 111 3.42 -13.74 2.02
CA PRO A 111 4.07 -13.11 0.87
C PRO A 111 3.19 -12.16 0.06
N LEU A 112 3.78 -11.47 -0.92
CA LEU A 112 3.01 -10.76 -1.94
C LEU A 112 2.57 -11.71 -3.08
N PRO A 113 1.45 -11.41 -3.77
CA PRO A 113 1.09 -12.11 -5.01
C PRO A 113 2.23 -12.03 -6.04
N ARG A 114 2.60 -13.16 -6.66
CA ARG A 114 3.74 -13.23 -7.61
C ARG A 114 3.57 -12.39 -8.87
N THR A 115 2.34 -12.03 -9.23
CA THR A 115 2.03 -11.18 -10.38
C THR A 115 2.17 -9.70 -10.09
N LEU A 116 2.33 -9.34 -8.81
CA LEU A 116 2.36 -7.96 -8.38
C LEU A 116 3.65 -7.30 -8.85
N LYS A 117 3.51 -6.14 -9.50
CA LYS A 117 4.62 -5.31 -9.98
C LYS A 117 4.68 -3.98 -9.23
N ARG A 118 3.53 -3.49 -8.75
CA ARG A 118 3.39 -2.18 -8.11
C ARG A 118 2.68 -2.30 -6.78
N LEU A 119 3.30 -1.77 -5.73
CA LEU A 119 2.78 -1.83 -4.37
C LEU A 119 2.75 -0.42 -3.73
N CYS A 120 1.65 -0.04 -3.11
CA CYS A 120 1.59 1.15 -2.28
C CYS A 120 0.95 0.81 -0.94
N LEU A 121 1.70 0.95 0.15
CA LEU A 121 1.25 0.64 1.49
C LEU A 121 1.27 1.89 2.36
N SER A 122 0.14 2.14 3.03
CA SER A 122 0.04 3.14 4.07
C SER A 122 -0.58 2.46 5.29
N LEU A 123 0.26 2.05 6.23
CA LEU A 123 -0.13 1.23 7.37
C LEU A 123 0.80 1.48 8.56
N ARG A 124 0.45 0.92 9.71
CA ARG A 124 1.23 1.09 10.95
C ARG A 124 2.55 0.30 10.89
N PRO A 125 3.62 0.74 11.56
CA PRO A 125 4.90 0.02 11.54
C PRO A 125 4.81 -1.44 12.02
N ASP A 126 4.06 -1.70 13.09
CA ASP A 126 3.85 -3.03 13.66
C ASP A 126 3.12 -3.98 12.71
N ALA A 127 2.25 -3.44 11.85
CA ALA A 127 1.54 -4.18 10.84
C ALA A 127 2.40 -4.44 9.60
N PHE A 128 3.29 -3.50 9.25
CA PHE A 128 4.12 -3.58 8.05
C PHE A 128 4.91 -4.89 7.99
N ILE A 129 5.54 -5.22 9.11
CA ILE A 129 6.36 -6.43 9.27
C ILE A 129 5.54 -7.73 9.30
N GLN A 130 4.23 -7.64 9.52
CA GLN A 130 3.33 -8.80 9.51
C GLN A 130 2.84 -9.11 8.09
N PHE A 131 2.66 -8.09 7.28
CA PHE A 131 2.08 -8.20 5.94
C PHE A 131 3.08 -8.48 4.83
N THR A 132 4.34 -8.13 5.04
CA THR A 132 5.34 -8.23 3.99
C THR A 132 6.70 -8.62 4.56
N GLY A 133 7.56 -9.13 3.69
CA GLY A 133 8.94 -9.46 4.00
C GLY A 133 9.88 -8.73 3.05
N PRO A 134 11.14 -8.46 3.45
CA PRO A 134 12.09 -7.71 2.61
C PRO A 134 12.31 -8.33 1.22
N ARG A 135 12.22 -9.66 1.12
CA ARG A 135 12.42 -10.38 -0.15
C ARG A 135 11.30 -10.14 -1.16
N ASP A 136 10.08 -9.83 -0.74
CA ASP A 136 8.98 -9.56 -1.67
C ASP A 136 9.25 -8.36 -2.57
N PHE A 137 9.91 -7.35 -2.00
CA PHE A 137 10.10 -6.05 -2.65
C PHE A 137 11.10 -6.14 -3.81
N SER A 138 11.97 -7.14 -3.81
CA SER A 138 12.94 -7.39 -4.89
C SER A 138 12.30 -7.74 -6.23
N GLN A 139 11.04 -8.22 -6.22
CA GLN A 139 10.30 -8.62 -7.43
C GLN A 139 9.44 -7.46 -7.99
N LEU A 140 9.29 -6.37 -7.24
CA LEU A 140 8.45 -5.24 -7.63
C LEU A 140 9.21 -4.27 -8.54
N ASP A 141 8.52 -3.75 -9.54
CA ASP A 141 9.02 -2.64 -10.37
C ASP A 141 8.98 -1.33 -9.58
N ARG A 142 7.90 -1.13 -8.81
CA ARG A 142 7.70 0.08 -8.00
C ARG A 142 7.03 -0.24 -6.69
N TRP A 143 7.55 0.32 -5.61
CA TRP A 143 6.88 0.25 -4.32
C TRP A 143 6.96 1.55 -3.53
N SER A 144 5.94 1.81 -2.72
CA SER A 144 5.88 2.94 -1.80
C SER A 144 5.33 2.49 -0.47
N VAL A 145 6.01 2.87 0.62
CA VAL A 145 5.55 2.64 2.00
C VAL A 145 5.47 3.98 2.71
N SER A 146 4.35 4.24 3.37
CA SER A 146 4.05 5.53 3.97
C SER A 146 3.52 5.37 5.40
N PHE A 147 4.10 6.10 6.35
CA PHE A 147 3.75 6.01 7.77
C PHE A 147 3.07 7.30 8.28
N VAL A 148 2.17 7.88 7.47
CA VAL A 148 1.55 9.21 7.66
C VAL A 148 0.76 9.38 8.96
N HIS A 149 0.30 8.30 9.60
CA HIS A 149 -0.77 8.41 10.59
C HIS A 149 -0.28 9.06 11.91
N PRO A 150 -0.77 10.26 12.30
CA PRO A 150 -0.17 11.08 13.37
C PRO A 150 -0.27 10.50 14.79
N GLY A 151 -1.25 9.62 15.03
CA GLY A 151 -1.45 8.95 16.32
C GLY A 151 -0.53 7.75 16.57
N LEU A 152 0.41 7.49 15.66
CA LEU A 152 1.29 6.33 15.70
C LEU A 152 2.72 6.78 15.93
N HIS A 153 3.47 5.99 16.70
CA HIS A 153 4.92 6.11 16.73
C HIS A 153 5.43 5.98 15.29
N PHE A 154 6.26 6.93 14.85
CA PHE A 154 6.97 6.82 13.58
C PHE A 154 7.73 5.49 13.54
N ALA A 155 7.77 4.81 12.38
CA ALA A 155 8.56 3.59 12.21
C ALA A 155 10.01 3.85 12.63
N ASP A 156 10.62 2.89 13.33
CA ASP A 156 12.07 2.93 13.49
C ASP A 156 12.70 2.70 12.11
N PHE A 157 13.78 3.41 11.82
CA PHE A 157 14.57 3.16 10.62
C PHE A 157 15.02 1.70 10.54
N MET A 158 15.32 1.06 11.69
CA MET A 158 15.75 -0.34 11.72
C MET A 158 14.66 -1.31 11.25
N ASP A 159 13.38 -0.97 11.41
CA ASP A 159 12.25 -1.79 10.94
C ASP A 159 12.16 -1.82 9.40
N ILE A 160 12.58 -0.73 8.75
CA ILE A 160 12.43 -0.53 7.32
C ILE A 160 13.71 -0.73 6.52
N ALA A 161 14.89 -0.65 7.16
CA ALA A 161 16.18 -0.76 6.52
C ALA A 161 16.35 -2.03 5.68
N PRO A 162 15.86 -3.23 6.12
CA PRO A 162 15.93 -4.44 5.31
C PRO A 162 15.19 -4.33 3.97
N TYR A 163 14.10 -3.57 3.91
CA TYR A 163 13.31 -3.38 2.68
C TYR A 163 14.02 -2.46 1.70
N LEU A 164 14.73 -1.44 2.20
CA LEU A 164 15.55 -0.56 1.37
C LEU A 164 16.70 -1.32 0.70
N GLN A 165 17.28 -2.30 1.39
CA GLN A 165 18.35 -3.16 0.86
C GLN A 165 17.90 -4.12 -0.24
N SER A 166 16.59 -4.27 -0.47
CA SER A 166 16.07 -5.07 -1.59
C SER A 166 16.35 -4.44 -2.97
N ILE A 167 16.68 -3.15 -2.99
CA ILE A 167 17.07 -2.40 -4.19
C ILE A 167 18.56 -2.06 -4.06
N ALA A 168 19.36 -2.37 -5.08
CA ALA A 168 20.71 -1.85 -5.21
C ALA A 168 20.62 -0.45 -5.85
N PRO A 169 20.78 0.65 -5.09
CA PRO A 169 20.44 1.97 -5.60
C PRO A 169 21.52 2.47 -6.56
N ALA A 170 21.14 2.89 -7.77
CA ALA A 170 21.99 3.69 -8.65
C ALA A 170 21.79 5.20 -8.36
N SER A 171 20.58 5.60 -7.96
CA SER A 171 20.28 6.97 -7.55
C SER A 171 19.38 7.01 -6.33
N VAL A 172 19.58 8.05 -5.52
CA VAL A 172 18.89 8.29 -4.26
C VAL A 172 18.41 9.73 -4.21
N ALA A 173 17.16 9.93 -3.79
CA ALA A 173 16.61 11.23 -3.47
C ALA A 173 16.10 11.24 -2.03
N ILE A 174 16.45 12.30 -1.30
CA ILE A 174 16.08 12.48 0.11
C ILE A 174 15.44 13.83 0.25
N GLN A 175 14.23 13.83 0.75
CA GLN A 175 13.50 15.04 1.05
C GLN A 175 13.24 15.10 2.54
N PHE A 176 13.71 16.18 3.16
CA PHE A 176 13.42 16.51 4.55
C PHE A 176 12.11 17.30 4.61
N ASP A 177 11.20 16.89 5.48
CA ASP A 177 9.96 17.63 5.78
C ASP A 177 9.82 17.70 7.30
N ASP A 178 10.11 18.87 7.87
CA ASP A 178 10.24 19.13 9.31
C ASP A 178 11.21 18.15 10.03
N ARG A 179 10.67 17.18 10.77
CA ARG A 179 11.40 16.14 11.53
C ARG A 179 11.43 14.79 10.82
N LEU A 180 10.90 14.71 9.60
CA LEU A 180 10.70 13.49 8.85
C LEU A 180 11.52 13.49 7.56
N ILE A 181 11.77 12.29 7.08
CA ILE A 181 12.43 12.03 5.80
C ILE A 181 11.52 11.25 4.86
N HIS A 182 11.62 11.62 3.59
CA HIS A 182 11.11 10.86 2.46
C HIS A 182 12.34 10.41 1.66
N LEU A 183 12.44 9.11 1.44
CA LEU A 183 13.56 8.48 0.77
C LEU A 183 13.04 7.79 -0.48
N THR A 184 13.61 8.09 -1.64
CA THR A 184 13.35 7.39 -2.89
C THR A 184 14.65 6.80 -3.41
N LEU A 185 14.64 5.51 -3.70
CA LEU A 185 15.73 4.74 -4.30
C LEU A 185 15.33 4.37 -5.73
N THR A 186 16.28 4.41 -6.66
CA THR A 186 16.12 3.87 -8.02
C THR A 186 17.34 3.08 -8.42
N ASP A 187 17.15 1.83 -8.86
CA ASP A 187 18.25 0.99 -9.39
C ASP A 187 18.60 1.33 -10.84
N ALA A 188 19.63 0.68 -11.38
CA ALA A 188 20.07 0.87 -12.76
C ALA A 188 19.03 0.38 -13.80
N ALA A 189 18.13 -0.53 -13.42
CA ALA A 189 17.06 -1.03 -14.27
C ALA A 189 15.81 -0.13 -14.24
N GLY A 190 15.80 0.93 -13.42
CA GLY A 190 14.68 1.85 -13.27
C GLY A 190 13.60 1.39 -12.29
N ARG A 191 13.86 0.34 -11.48
CA ARG A 191 12.97 -0.05 -10.38
C ARG A 191 13.07 0.96 -9.25
N GLN A 192 11.95 1.24 -8.60
CA GLN A 192 11.84 2.32 -7.62
C GLN A 192 11.26 1.86 -6.29
N GLY A 193 11.86 2.31 -5.21
CA GLY A 193 11.36 2.14 -3.85
C GLY A 193 11.25 3.45 -3.14
N THR A 194 10.13 3.73 -2.49
CA THR A 194 9.94 4.96 -1.72
C THR A 194 9.47 4.66 -0.31
N ILE A 195 10.06 5.34 0.66
CA ILE A 195 9.61 5.37 2.05
C ILE A 195 9.32 6.81 2.44
N GLN A 196 8.19 7.03 3.11
CA GLN A 196 7.72 8.36 3.48
C GLN A 196 7.38 8.44 4.97
N PHE A 197 7.58 9.63 5.54
CA PHE A 197 7.21 9.97 6.93
C PHE A 197 7.95 9.14 7.99
N VAL A 198 9.26 8.98 7.83
CA VAL A 198 10.11 8.26 8.80
C VAL A 198 11.03 9.24 9.52
N ARG A 199 11.41 8.94 10.76
CA ARG A 199 12.40 9.76 11.48
C ARG A 199 13.79 9.56 10.89
N PHE A 200 14.58 10.62 10.90
CA PHE A 200 16.01 10.50 10.63
C PHE A 200 16.68 9.61 11.68
N HIS A 201 17.58 8.72 11.25
CA HIS A 201 18.34 7.82 12.12
C HIS A 201 19.80 7.81 11.67
N PRO A 202 20.83 7.86 12.55
CA PRO A 202 22.24 7.98 12.14
C PRO A 202 22.75 6.95 11.12
N ALA A 203 22.20 5.73 11.14
CA ALA A 203 22.57 4.65 10.22
C ALA A 203 21.87 4.70 8.84
N TRP A 204 21.11 5.76 8.54
CA TRP A 204 20.34 5.91 7.30
C TRP A 204 21.16 5.83 6.01
N SER A 205 22.47 6.10 6.08
CA SER A 205 23.37 6.07 4.94
C SER A 205 23.74 4.66 4.49
N TYR A 206 23.60 3.64 5.34
CA TYR A 206 24.05 2.28 5.04
C TYR A 206 23.33 1.64 3.84
N PRO A 207 21.98 1.73 3.71
CA PRO A 207 21.29 1.23 2.51
C PRO A 207 21.58 2.02 1.23
N LEU A 208 22.30 3.15 1.32
CA LEU A 208 22.61 4.03 0.19
C LEU A 208 24.03 3.84 -0.33
N LEU A 209 24.83 2.98 0.33
CA LEU A 209 26.18 2.66 -0.09
C LEU A 209 26.15 2.07 -1.51
N GLY A 210 26.88 2.71 -2.42
CA GLY A 210 26.93 2.31 -3.84
C GLY A 210 26.08 3.17 -4.78
N ALA A 211 25.26 4.10 -4.26
CA ALA A 211 24.55 5.04 -5.12
C ALA A 211 25.51 6.02 -5.82
N GLU A 212 25.39 6.15 -7.14
CA GLU A 212 26.18 7.07 -7.96
C GLU A 212 25.67 8.51 -7.87
N LYS A 213 24.37 8.67 -7.61
CA LYS A 213 23.70 9.97 -7.55
C LYS A 213 22.94 10.12 -6.24
N LEU A 214 23.15 11.26 -5.58
CA LEU A 214 22.43 11.65 -4.38
C LEU A 214 21.84 13.05 -4.56
N ALA A 215 20.52 13.16 -4.43
CA ALA A 215 19.81 14.42 -4.34
C ALA A 215 19.28 14.62 -2.92
N VAL A 216 19.52 15.80 -2.34
CA VAL A 216 19.04 16.16 -1.00
C VAL A 216 18.28 17.47 -1.08
N GLY A 217 17.03 17.50 -0.59
CA GLY A 217 16.15 18.67 -0.59
C GLY A 217 15.39 18.85 0.73
N GLY A 218 14.72 20.00 0.87
CA GLY A 218 13.87 20.30 2.04
C GLY A 218 14.63 20.69 3.31
N LEU A 219 15.88 21.12 3.19
CA LEU A 219 16.73 21.53 4.31
C LEU A 219 16.28 22.84 4.96
N ASP A 220 15.62 23.71 4.18
CA ASP A 220 15.04 24.99 4.58
C ASP A 220 13.86 24.86 5.54
N LYS A 221 13.24 23.68 5.60
CA LYS A 221 12.16 23.34 6.53
C LYS A 221 12.63 22.78 7.88
N ARG A 222 13.94 22.69 8.13
CA ARG A 222 14.45 22.21 9.43
C ARG A 222 14.28 23.28 10.51
N PRO A 223 13.79 22.93 11.72
CA PRO A 223 13.81 23.86 12.86
C PRO A 223 15.25 24.30 13.15
N ARG A 224 15.51 25.62 13.27
CA ARG A 224 16.86 26.21 13.44
C ARG A 224 17.59 25.86 14.75
N HIS A 225 17.07 24.94 15.55
CA HIS A 225 17.62 24.57 16.86
C HIS A 225 18.05 23.09 16.86
N TRP A 226 19.16 22.81 16.18
CA TRP A 226 19.91 21.56 16.30
C TRP A 226 21.39 21.94 16.43
N GLY A 227 21.75 22.43 17.61
CA GLY A 227 23.11 22.55 18.11
C GLY A 227 23.32 21.55 19.23
#